data_AF-A0AA96DRX6-F1
#
_entry.id   AF-A0AA96DRX6-F1
#
_cell.length_a   1.000
_cell.length_b   1.000
_cell.length_c   1.000
_cell.angle_alpha   90.00
_cell.angle_beta   90.00
_cell.angle_gamma   90.00
#
_symmetry.space_group_name_H-M   'P 1'
#
loop_
_entity.id
_entity.type
_entity.pdbx_description
1 polymer ?
#
loop_
_entity_poly.entity_id
_entity_poly.type
_entity_poly.pdbx_seq_one_letter_code
_entity_poly.pdbx_strand_id
1 'polypeptide(L)'
;MKKGNISTKIKIIGILFALLMTSIIATTIYLNNKNEKDAMIINIAGKQRMLTQNISKNIFYLYLNPKSSQNELDSSIEEFIYNLESLKGGNSLSKLKESQNIQIDRQMLQIEYLWSIFYQNIVKFKELIYNNSNQKELQNIVNIIYETNPELLYEVDALVSLHTINSEQKIRFLKNSQYFFAILILFLIIYSFIELKTMEKNALKFIEESKKVMEQNLEEPLKPIKIEAEGELIEASNIFNRFLNKINSAIIDSNSALEQSKNASYKLEEISNEFDEIINEIQNKSEISKQLNRSEDIAIQTQEQLLHSSKRLNELKNELEKIILFAEKKS
;
A
#
# COMPACT_ATOMS: atom_id res chain seq x y z
N MET A 1 7.10 -2.06 -24.53
CA MET A 1 7.47 -2.74 -23.26
C MET A 1 6.43 -3.83 -23.00
N LYS A 2 6.84 -5.06 -22.68
CA LYS A 2 5.88 -6.12 -22.27
C LYS A 2 5.11 -5.61 -21.06
N LYS A 3 3.77 -5.55 -21.14
CA LYS A 3 2.92 -5.22 -20.00
C LYS A 3 3.20 -6.25 -18.91
N GLY A 4 3.45 -5.80 -17.68
CA GLY A 4 3.64 -6.68 -16.53
C GLY A 4 2.39 -7.50 -16.21
N ASN A 5 2.52 -8.45 -15.31
CA ASN A 5 1.43 -9.31 -14.86
C ASN A 5 0.40 -8.53 -14.03
N ILE A 6 -0.88 -8.90 -14.11
CA ILE A 6 -1.97 -8.36 -13.28
C ILE A 6 -1.61 -8.54 -11.80
N SER A 7 -1.14 -9.73 -11.42
CA SER A 7 -0.73 -10.02 -10.04
C SER A 7 0.35 -9.06 -9.54
N THR A 8 1.34 -8.77 -10.38
CA THR A 8 2.45 -7.85 -10.03
C THR A 8 1.94 -6.43 -9.84
N LYS A 9 1.08 -5.94 -10.74
CA LYS A 9 0.49 -4.60 -10.65
C LYS A 9 -0.32 -4.43 -9.35
N ILE A 10 -1.16 -5.41 -9.02
CA ILE A 10 -1.94 -5.42 -7.76
C ILE A 10 -1.03 -5.42 -6.54
N LYS A 11 0.03 -6.26 -6.53
CA LYS A 11 1.01 -6.30 -5.43
C LYS A 11 1.73 -4.97 -5.25
N ILE A 12 2.12 -4.31 -6.34
CA ILE A 12 2.78 -2.99 -6.29
C ILE A 12 1.86 -1.96 -5.62
N ILE A 13 0.60 -1.88 -6.05
CA ILE A 13 -0.40 -0.97 -5.44
C ILE A 13 -0.54 -1.27 -3.94
N GLY A 14 -0.69 -2.54 -3.57
CA GLY A 14 -0.82 -2.96 -2.17
C GLY A 14 0.40 -2.62 -1.32
N ILE A 15 1.62 -2.86 -1.83
CA ILE A 15 2.88 -2.53 -1.14
C ILE A 15 3.02 -1.03 -0.96
N LEU A 16 2.74 -0.24 -2.00
CA LEU A 16 2.80 1.22 -1.92
C LEU A 16 1.81 1.75 -0.87
N PHE A 17 0.58 1.22 -0.86
CA PHE A 17 -0.42 1.58 0.14
C PHE A 17 0.03 1.21 1.56
N ALA A 18 0.55 0.00 1.77
CA ALA A 18 1.02 -0.46 3.08
C ALA A 18 2.20 0.36 3.61
N LEU A 19 3.20 0.65 2.77
CA LEU A 19 4.34 1.51 3.12
C LEU A 19 3.88 2.91 3.51
N LEU A 20 2.95 3.47 2.74
CA LEU A 20 2.39 4.80 3.00
C LEU A 20 1.65 4.84 4.33
N MET A 21 0.75 3.87 4.59
CA MET A 21 0.01 3.79 5.84
C MET A 21 0.94 3.60 7.04
N THR A 22 1.96 2.76 6.90
CA THR A 22 2.97 2.54 7.94
C THR A 22 3.73 3.84 8.24
N SER A 23 4.10 4.60 7.20
CA SER A 23 4.78 5.89 7.35
C SER A 23 3.91 6.92 8.09
N ILE A 24 2.62 7.02 7.76
CA ILE A 24 1.67 7.90 8.45
C ILE A 24 1.57 7.53 9.94
N ILE A 25 1.37 6.24 10.23
CA ILE A 25 1.21 5.76 11.61
C ILE A 25 2.49 6.01 12.40
N ALA A 26 3.65 5.64 11.85
CA ALA A 26 4.94 5.80 12.51
C ALA A 26 5.25 7.28 12.81
N THR A 27 5.04 8.17 11.84
CA THR A 27 5.25 9.62 12.04
C THR A 27 4.28 10.20 13.06
N THR A 28 3.01 9.77 13.05
CA THR A 28 2.01 10.21 14.02
C THR A 28 2.38 9.77 15.45
N ILE A 29 2.74 8.49 15.64
CA ILE A 29 3.16 7.97 16.95
C ILE A 29 4.41 8.70 17.45
N TYR A 30 5.45 8.81 16.60
CA TYR A 30 6.71 9.44 16.96
C TYR A 30 6.52 10.90 17.42
N LEU A 31 5.72 11.67 16.69
CA LEU A 31 5.47 13.07 17.01
C LEU A 31 4.51 13.24 18.20
N ASN A 32 3.51 12.37 18.36
CA ASN A 32 2.59 12.46 19.50
C ASN A 32 3.31 12.20 20.85
N ASN A 33 4.20 11.21 20.90
CA ASN A 33 5.04 10.96 22.08
C ASN A 33 5.96 12.15 22.41
N LYS A 34 6.40 12.90 21.39
CA LYS A 34 7.23 14.10 21.58
C LYS A 34 6.38 15.27 22.10
N ASN A 35 5.14 15.41 21.63
CA ASN A 35 4.20 16.45 22.07
C ASN A 35 3.84 16.32 23.56
N GLU A 36 3.61 15.11 24.06
CA GLU A 36 3.31 14.88 25.49
C GLU A 36 4.47 15.34 26.39
N LYS A 37 5.71 15.01 26.01
CA LYS A 37 6.92 15.47 26.71
C LYS A 37 7.07 16.98 26.65
N ASP A 38 6.79 17.59 25.49
CA ASP A 38 6.85 19.06 25.34
C ASP A 38 5.82 19.76 26.24
N ALA A 39 4.60 19.23 26.39
CA ALA A 39 3.58 19.79 27.28
C ALA A 39 4.00 19.73 28.76
N MET A 40 4.61 18.62 29.18
CA MET A 40 5.18 18.49 30.53
C MET A 40 6.29 19.52 30.77
N ILE A 41 7.20 19.70 29.81
CA ILE A 41 8.29 20.68 29.90
C ILE A 41 7.75 22.12 29.99
N ILE A 42 6.75 22.47 29.17
CA ILE A 42 6.10 23.80 29.21
C ILE A 42 5.45 24.05 30.58
N ASN A 43 4.81 23.04 31.17
CA ASN A 43 4.20 23.16 32.49
C ASN A 43 5.26 23.39 33.59
N ILE A 44 6.37 22.64 33.56
CA ILE A 44 7.48 22.82 34.51
C ILE A 44 8.11 24.20 34.35
N ALA A 45 8.40 24.64 33.12
CA ALA A 45 8.89 25.99 32.86
C ALA A 45 7.87 27.06 33.30
N GLY A 46 6.58 26.81 33.10
CA GLY A 46 5.48 27.67 33.52
C GLY A 46 5.43 27.85 35.03
N LYS A 47 5.63 26.77 35.79
CA LYS A 47 5.74 26.80 37.26
C LYS A 47 6.90 27.65 37.74
N GLN A 48 8.02 27.69 37.01
CA GLN A 48 9.16 28.53 37.42
C GLN A 48 8.77 30.01 37.55
N ARG A 49 7.91 30.53 36.66
CA ARG A 49 7.38 31.91 36.77
C ARG A 49 6.61 32.13 38.06
N MET A 50 5.78 31.16 38.44
CA MET A 50 5.03 31.21 39.69
C MET A 50 5.98 31.15 40.89
N LEU A 51 7.00 30.29 40.84
CA LEU A 51 7.96 30.10 41.93
C LEU A 51 8.82 31.35 42.15
N THR A 52 9.29 32.05 41.11
CA THR A 52 10.02 33.33 41.30
C THR A 52 9.18 34.34 42.07
N GLN A 53 7.91 34.49 41.68
CA GLN A 53 6.98 35.39 42.37
C GLN A 53 6.66 34.91 43.79
N ASN A 54 6.47 33.61 43.98
CA ASN A 54 6.15 33.05 45.29
C ASN A 54 7.30 33.25 46.28
N ILE A 55 8.55 33.08 45.82
CA ILE A 55 9.76 33.32 46.61
C ILE A 55 9.83 34.80 47.02
N SER A 56 9.71 35.74 46.08
CA SER A 56 9.71 37.18 46.40
C SER A 56 8.57 37.57 47.35
N LYS A 57 7.36 37.06 47.12
CA LYS A 57 6.19 37.26 48.00
C LYS A 57 6.48 36.82 49.43
N ASN A 58 7.02 35.62 49.60
CA ASN A 58 7.35 35.08 50.92
C ASN A 58 8.45 35.89 51.62
N ILE A 59 9.45 36.37 50.88
CA ILE A 59 10.51 37.24 51.41
C ILE A 59 9.93 38.55 51.92
N PHE A 60 9.04 39.21 51.16
CA PHE A 60 8.38 40.44 51.62
C PHE A 60 7.48 40.19 52.84
N TYR A 61 6.75 39.08 52.85
CA TYR A 61 5.91 38.72 53.99
C TYR A 61 6.74 38.47 55.26
N LEU A 62 7.83 37.71 55.14
CA LEU A 62 8.76 37.43 56.23
C LEU A 62 9.45 38.69 56.73
N TYR A 63 9.83 39.60 55.83
CA TYR A 63 10.41 40.90 56.21
C TYR A 63 9.49 41.69 57.16
N LEU A 64 8.19 41.68 56.90
CA LEU A 64 7.18 42.32 57.77
C LEU A 64 6.83 41.47 58.99
N ASN A 65 6.96 40.14 58.90
CA ASN A 65 6.57 39.19 59.94
C ASN A 65 7.72 38.19 60.24
N PRO A 66 8.85 38.61 60.85
CA PRO A 66 10.08 37.81 60.97
C PRO A 66 9.94 36.49 61.72
N LYS A 67 8.91 36.36 62.57
CA LYS A 67 8.64 35.15 63.37
C LYS A 67 7.78 34.12 62.64
N SER A 68 7.34 34.41 61.42
CA SER A 68 6.51 33.49 60.63
C SER A 68 7.32 32.30 60.11
N SER A 69 6.63 31.22 59.76
CA SER A 69 7.26 30.02 59.21
C SER A 69 7.94 30.31 57.86
N GLN A 70 9.13 29.73 57.65
CA GLN A 70 9.88 29.80 56.39
C GLN A 70 9.59 28.62 55.45
N ASN A 71 8.74 27.66 55.86
CA ASN A 71 8.52 26.42 55.12
C ASN A 71 8.08 26.64 53.66
N GLU A 72 7.20 27.62 53.41
CA GLU A 72 6.73 27.93 52.04
C GLU A 72 7.86 28.52 51.17
N LEU A 73 8.72 29.36 51.77
CA LEU A 73 9.90 29.91 51.11
C LEU A 73 10.88 28.78 50.77
N ASP A 74 11.19 27.92 51.73
CA ASP A 74 12.11 26.79 51.57
C ASP A 74 11.60 25.82 50.50
N SER A 75 10.34 25.40 50.58
CA SER A 75 9.72 24.51 49.60
C SER A 75 9.70 25.11 48.20
N SER A 76 9.46 26.42 48.06
CA SER A 76 9.46 27.08 46.74
C SER A 76 10.86 27.14 46.14
N ILE A 77 11.88 27.37 46.96
CA ILE A 77 13.29 27.36 46.52
C ILE A 77 13.70 25.96 46.08
N GLU A 78 13.38 24.94 46.87
CA GLU A 78 13.67 23.54 46.55
C GLU A 78 12.97 23.10 45.26
N GLU A 79 11.68 23.42 45.10
CA GLU A 79 10.94 23.10 43.85
C GLU A 79 11.53 23.88 42.66
N PHE A 80 11.96 25.13 42.84
CA PHE A 80 12.60 25.91 41.76
C PHE A 80 13.90 25.24 41.29
N ILE A 81 14.78 24.88 42.23
CA ILE A 81 16.06 24.23 41.94
C ILE A 81 15.83 22.88 41.24
N TYR A 82 14.94 22.05 41.80
CA TYR A 82 14.60 20.75 41.22
C TYR A 82 14.05 20.87 39.80
N ASN A 83 13.14 21.82 39.57
CA ASN A 83 12.57 22.05 38.24
C ASN A 83 13.63 22.55 37.25
N LEU A 84 14.58 23.38 37.70
CA LEU A 84 15.66 23.91 36.84
C LEU A 84 16.60 22.76 36.43
N GLU A 85 16.99 21.90 37.38
CA GLU A 85 17.79 20.71 37.07
C GLU A 85 17.05 19.72 36.16
N SER A 86 15.75 19.55 36.36
CA SER A 86 14.90 18.68 35.54
C SER A 86 14.80 19.18 34.09
N LEU A 87 14.65 20.49 33.90
CA LEU A 87 14.64 21.12 32.56
C LEU A 87 16.00 20.99 31.85
N LYS A 88 17.10 20.98 32.61
CA LYS A 88 18.48 20.79 32.11
C LYS A 88 18.75 19.36 31.65
N GLY A 89 18.14 18.38 32.31
CA GLY A 89 18.24 16.96 31.99
C GLY A 89 19.69 16.44 32.01
N GLY A 90 20.37 16.53 33.16
CA GLY A 90 21.71 15.97 33.42
C GLY A 90 22.88 16.66 32.67
N ASN A 91 23.94 17.03 33.40
CA ASN A 91 25.20 17.71 32.98
C ASN A 91 25.24 18.38 31.59
N SER A 92 25.22 19.73 31.58
CA SER A 92 24.96 20.59 30.41
C SER A 92 26.10 20.80 29.41
N LEU A 93 27.36 20.46 29.70
CA LEU A 93 28.45 20.77 28.77
C LEU A 93 28.52 19.84 27.55
N SER A 94 28.11 18.58 27.69
CA SER A 94 28.12 17.59 26.59
C SER A 94 26.94 17.78 25.62
N LYS A 95 25.76 18.17 26.13
CA LYS A 95 24.55 18.40 25.32
C LYS A 95 24.59 19.68 24.46
N LEU A 96 25.38 20.70 24.79
CA LEU A 96 25.52 21.88 23.91
C LEU A 96 26.09 21.54 22.52
N LYS A 97 26.78 20.39 22.38
CA LYS A 97 27.22 19.84 21.09
C LYS A 97 26.15 18.99 20.38
N GLU A 98 25.10 18.56 21.08
CA GLU A 98 24.08 17.60 20.59
C GLU A 98 22.64 18.16 20.61
N SER A 99 22.42 19.34 21.20
CA SER A 99 21.11 19.94 21.39
C SER A 99 20.51 20.44 20.09
N GLN A 100 19.26 20.06 19.84
CA GLN A 100 18.49 20.49 18.69
C GLN A 100 18.11 21.99 18.75
N ASN A 101 18.24 22.68 19.89
CA ASN A 101 17.82 24.07 20.03
C ASN A 101 18.75 24.92 20.92
N ILE A 102 19.78 25.48 20.28
CA ILE A 102 20.80 26.36 20.88
C ILE A 102 20.19 27.55 21.63
N GLN A 103 19.00 28.04 21.22
CA GLN A 103 18.37 29.20 21.87
C GLN A 103 17.84 28.84 23.26
N ILE A 104 17.21 27.67 23.41
CA ILE A 104 16.70 27.19 24.70
C ILE A 104 17.86 27.00 25.69
N ASP A 105 18.98 26.42 25.23
CA ASP A 105 20.13 26.20 26.11
C ASP A 105 20.77 27.52 26.58
N ARG A 106 20.86 28.51 25.68
CA ARG A 106 21.35 29.85 26.05
C ARG A 106 20.43 30.52 27.07
N GLN A 107 19.12 30.45 26.84
CA GLN A 107 18.13 30.98 27.76
C GLN A 107 18.25 30.33 29.14
N MET A 108 18.45 29.02 29.17
CA MET A 108 18.63 28.26 30.40
C MET A 108 19.88 28.71 31.18
N LEU A 109 21.01 28.92 30.50
CA LEU A 109 22.24 29.43 31.12
C LEU A 109 22.05 30.84 31.71
N GLN A 110 21.30 31.70 31.02
CA GLN A 110 20.99 33.04 31.52
C GLN A 110 20.13 32.98 32.79
N ILE A 111 19.11 32.12 32.82
CA ILE A 111 18.30 31.90 34.01
C ILE A 111 19.14 31.35 35.16
N GLU A 112 20.04 30.38 34.90
CA GLU A 112 20.95 29.84 35.92
C GLU A 112 21.83 30.94 36.53
N TYR A 113 22.38 31.81 35.69
CA TYR A 113 23.19 32.93 36.15
C TYR A 113 22.38 33.90 37.04
N LEU A 114 21.22 34.36 36.56
CA LEU A 114 20.37 35.27 37.33
C LEU A 114 19.86 34.62 38.62
N TRP A 115 19.46 33.35 38.57
CA TRP A 115 19.08 32.58 39.74
C TRP A 115 20.22 32.48 40.75
N SER A 116 21.46 32.27 40.31
CA SER A 116 22.60 32.19 41.24
C SER A 116 22.79 33.46 42.06
N ILE A 117 22.61 34.64 41.43
CA ILE A 117 22.67 35.95 42.09
C ILE A 117 21.47 36.12 43.01
N PHE A 118 20.27 35.81 42.51
CA PHE A 118 19.03 35.90 43.28
C PHE A 118 19.08 35.03 44.54
N TYR A 119 19.53 33.78 44.41
CA TYR A 119 19.67 32.81 45.49
C TYR A 119 20.65 33.28 46.57
N GLN A 120 21.78 33.88 46.20
CA GLN A 120 22.70 34.48 47.18
C GLN A 120 22.03 35.56 48.03
N ASN A 121 21.19 36.41 47.41
CA ASN A 121 20.42 37.42 48.14
C ASN A 121 19.38 36.77 49.08
N ILE A 122 18.74 35.67 48.67
CA ILE A 122 17.82 34.90 49.54
C ILE A 122 18.55 34.35 50.77
N VAL A 123 19.71 33.73 50.57
CA VAL A 123 20.51 33.16 51.68
C VAL A 123 20.88 34.27 52.67
N LYS A 124 21.38 35.39 52.17
CA LYS A 124 21.76 36.54 53.00
C LYS A 124 20.55 37.18 53.70
N PHE A 125 19.38 37.22 53.05
CA PHE A 125 18.12 37.62 53.69
C PHE A 125 17.78 36.71 54.88
N LYS A 126 17.86 35.39 54.70
CA LYS A 126 17.60 34.42 55.77
C LYS A 126 18.56 34.57 56.94
N GLU A 127 19.84 34.88 56.70
CA GLU A 127 20.81 35.13 57.76
C GLU A 127 20.48 36.39 58.57
N LEU A 128 20.10 37.49 57.90
CA LEU A 128 19.83 38.78 58.52
C LEU A 128 18.49 38.83 59.28
N ILE A 129 17.49 38.06 58.86
CA ILE A 129 16.17 38.11 59.48
C ILE A 129 16.16 37.57 60.93
N TYR A 130 17.08 36.67 61.28
CA TYR A 130 17.26 36.15 62.63
C TYR A 130 18.17 37.05 63.49
N ASN A 131 19.13 37.72 62.85
CA ASN A 131 20.10 38.61 63.50
C ASN A 131 19.58 40.06 63.45
N ASN A 132 18.69 40.41 64.38
CA ASN A 132 18.03 41.74 64.54
C ASN A 132 18.96 42.98 64.61
N SER A 133 20.27 42.82 64.43
CA SER A 133 21.31 43.84 64.63
C SER A 133 21.49 44.77 63.42
N ASN A 134 21.15 44.34 62.19
CA ASN A 134 21.48 45.06 60.94
C ASN A 134 20.26 45.39 60.07
N GLN A 135 19.29 46.15 60.61
CA GLN A 135 18.04 46.49 59.90
C GLN A 135 18.25 47.21 58.55
N LYS A 136 19.26 48.08 58.44
CA LYS A 136 19.58 48.79 57.18
C LYS A 136 20.06 47.84 56.08
N GLU A 137 20.83 46.83 56.46
CA GLU A 137 21.34 45.82 55.54
C GLU A 137 20.20 44.89 55.07
N LEU A 138 19.30 44.51 55.99
CA LEU A 138 18.11 43.73 55.66
C LEU A 138 17.21 44.47 54.67
N GLN A 139 16.93 45.76 54.90
CA GLN A 139 16.16 46.59 53.97
C GLN A 139 16.81 46.67 52.59
N ASN A 140 18.14 46.82 52.53
CA ASN A 140 18.86 46.87 51.26
C ASN A 140 18.71 45.55 50.47
N ILE A 141 18.82 44.39 51.12
CA ILE A 141 18.65 43.10 50.46
C ILE A 141 17.22 42.91 49.94
N VAL A 142 16.22 43.30 50.73
CA VAL A 142 14.82 43.22 50.32
C VAL A 142 14.58 44.08 49.06
N ASN A 143 15.16 45.27 49.00
CA ASN A 143 15.10 46.11 47.80
C ASN A 143 15.83 45.49 46.60
N ILE A 144 17.01 44.89 46.80
CA ILE A 144 17.73 44.18 45.73
C ILE A 144 16.87 43.02 45.17
N ILE A 145 16.23 42.25 46.04
CA ILE A 145 15.33 41.15 45.63
C ILE A 145 14.12 41.68 44.86
N TYR A 146 13.56 42.82 45.28
CA TYR A 146 12.49 43.49 44.55
C TYR A 146 12.91 43.94 43.14
N GLU A 147 14.07 44.59 43.02
CA GLU A 147 14.59 45.11 41.76
C GLU A 147 14.99 44.00 40.77
N THR A 148 15.52 42.87 41.28
CA THR A 148 16.03 41.77 40.45
C THR A 148 14.99 40.71 40.07
N ASN A 149 13.89 40.59 40.83
CA ASN A 149 12.82 39.62 40.55
C ASN A 149 12.15 39.81 39.17
N PRO A 150 11.81 41.04 38.72
CA PRO A 150 11.25 41.26 37.39
C PRO A 150 12.14 40.77 36.25
N GLU A 151 13.46 40.95 36.35
CA GLU A 151 14.42 40.48 35.35
C GLU A 151 14.45 38.95 35.30
N LEU A 152 14.55 38.28 36.46
CA LEU A 152 14.50 36.83 36.53
C LEU A 152 13.16 36.27 36.00
N LEU A 153 12.04 36.91 36.35
CA LEU A 153 10.72 36.53 35.83
C LEU A 153 10.65 36.65 34.31
N TYR A 154 11.17 37.75 33.75
CA TYR A 154 11.18 37.98 32.31
C TYR A 154 11.97 36.89 31.58
N GLU A 155 13.15 36.52 32.07
CA GLU A 155 13.95 35.48 31.44
C GLU A 155 13.30 34.09 31.56
N VAL A 156 12.65 33.79 32.68
CA VAL A 156 11.88 32.55 32.83
C VAL A 156 10.66 32.53 31.89
N ASP A 157 9.99 33.66 31.68
CA ASP A 157 8.88 33.76 30.73
C ASP A 157 9.34 33.58 29.28
N ALA A 158 10.49 34.14 28.93
CA ALA A 158 11.13 33.91 27.63
C ALA A 158 11.43 32.42 27.40
N LEU A 159 11.89 31.68 28.42
CA LEU A 159 12.09 30.23 28.33
C LEU A 159 10.77 29.48 28.03
N VAL A 160 9.68 29.84 28.71
CA VAL A 160 8.34 29.25 28.46
C VAL A 160 7.91 29.52 27.02
N SER A 161 8.11 30.75 26.53
CA SER A 161 7.80 31.13 25.16
C SER A 161 8.60 30.32 24.14
N LEU A 162 9.92 30.14 24.35
CA LEU A 162 10.77 29.34 23.49
C LEU A 162 10.32 27.86 23.43
N HIS A 163 9.98 27.25 24.56
CA HIS A 163 9.46 25.88 24.59
C HIS A 163 8.10 25.78 23.89
N THR A 164 7.22 26.77 24.07
CA THR A 164 5.92 26.83 23.41
C THR A 164 6.07 26.92 21.90
N ILE A 165 6.89 27.86 21.40
CA ILE A 165 7.16 28.04 19.96
C ILE A 165 7.77 26.75 19.37
N ASN A 166 8.72 26.13 20.05
CA ASN A 166 9.33 24.87 19.62
C ASN A 166 8.31 23.72 19.54
N SER A 167 7.40 23.61 20.52
CA SER A 167 6.32 22.63 20.50
C SER A 167 5.34 22.90 19.34
N GLU A 168 4.92 24.14 19.17
CA GLU A 168 4.03 24.53 18.07
C GLU A 168 4.63 24.28 16.69
N GLN A 169 5.93 24.52 16.50
CA GLN A 169 6.63 24.22 15.24
C GLN A 169 6.58 22.72 14.93
N LYS A 170 6.79 21.85 15.92
CA LYS A 170 6.66 20.39 15.76
C LYS A 170 5.21 19.99 15.43
N ILE A 171 4.23 20.61 16.08
CA ILE A 171 2.80 20.38 15.79
C ILE A 171 2.46 20.82 14.36
N ARG A 172 2.96 21.99 13.91
CA ARG A 172 2.79 22.46 12.53
C ARG A 172 3.45 21.52 11.52
N PHE A 173 4.64 21.01 11.83
CA PHE A 173 5.29 19.98 11.02
C PHE A 173 4.41 18.73 10.89
N LEU A 174 3.85 18.22 12.00
CA LEU A 174 2.91 17.08 11.98
C LEU A 174 1.71 17.34 11.05
N LYS A 175 1.05 18.50 11.20
CA LYS A 175 -0.11 18.86 10.36
C LYS A 175 0.27 18.93 8.88
N ASN A 176 1.41 19.57 8.56
CA ASN A 176 1.88 19.68 7.19
C ASN A 176 2.26 18.33 6.58
N SER A 177 2.89 17.43 7.35
CA SER A 177 3.15 16.06 6.91
C SER A 177 1.85 15.29 6.64
N GLN A 178 0.81 15.46 7.46
CA GLN A 178 -0.49 14.84 7.23
C GLN A 178 -1.16 15.33 5.95
N TYR A 179 -1.13 16.64 5.67
CA TYR A 179 -1.63 17.17 4.40
C TYR A 179 -0.85 16.67 3.20
N PHE A 180 0.48 16.56 3.31
CA PHE A 180 1.31 15.97 2.27
C PHE A 180 0.93 14.50 2.00
N PHE A 181 0.78 13.69 3.05
CA PHE A 181 0.34 12.31 2.90
C PHE A 181 -1.07 12.19 2.31
N ALA A 182 -2.00 13.08 2.68
CA ALA A 182 -3.35 13.10 2.11
C ALA A 182 -3.33 13.35 0.59
N ILE A 183 -2.50 14.28 0.13
CA ILE A 183 -2.30 14.52 -1.32
C ILE A 183 -1.69 13.28 -1.98
N LEU A 184 -0.70 12.64 -1.35
CA LEU A 184 -0.06 11.45 -1.90
C LEU A 184 -1.03 10.25 -1.99
N ILE A 185 -1.94 10.11 -1.02
CA ILE A 185 -3.03 9.13 -1.06
C ILE A 185 -3.96 9.41 -2.24
N LEU A 186 -4.32 10.68 -2.49
CA LEU A 186 -5.18 11.02 -3.61
C LEU A 186 -4.55 10.61 -4.95
N PHE A 187 -3.26 10.90 -5.14
CA PHE A 187 -2.54 10.44 -6.33
C PHE A 187 -2.48 8.92 -6.44
N LEU A 188 -2.27 8.22 -5.33
CA LEU A 188 -2.25 6.76 -5.29
C LEU A 188 -3.62 6.16 -5.66
N ILE A 189 -4.72 6.75 -5.19
CA ILE A 189 -6.08 6.33 -5.53
C ILE A 189 -6.33 6.53 -7.03
N ILE A 190 -5.99 7.70 -7.57
CA ILE A 190 -6.14 8.00 -9.01
C ILE A 190 -5.34 7.01 -9.84
N TYR A 191 -4.06 6.78 -9.48
CA TYR A 191 -3.20 5.81 -10.16
C TYR A 191 -3.79 4.40 -10.13
N SER A 192 -4.24 3.96 -8.94
CA SER A 192 -4.84 2.63 -8.76
C SER A 192 -6.10 2.47 -9.60
N PHE A 193 -6.94 3.50 -9.68
CA PHE A 193 -8.15 3.49 -10.50
C PHE A 193 -7.84 3.40 -11.99
N ILE A 194 -6.83 4.13 -12.48
CA ILE A 194 -6.38 4.06 -13.88
C ILE A 194 -5.86 2.66 -14.23
N GLU A 195 -5.07 2.05 -13.34
CA GLU A 195 -4.58 0.69 -13.56
C GLU A 195 -5.72 -0.34 -13.54
N LEU A 196 -6.65 -0.26 -12.59
CA LEU A 196 -7.83 -1.13 -12.56
C LEU A 196 -8.67 -1.02 -13.83
N LYS A 197 -8.91 0.21 -14.32
CA LYS A 197 -9.63 0.45 -15.59
C LYS A 197 -8.88 -0.11 -16.79
N THR A 198 -7.55 -0.07 -16.77
CA THR A 198 -6.72 -0.64 -17.85
C THR A 198 -6.80 -2.17 -17.87
N MET A 199 -6.77 -2.81 -16.71
CA MET A 199 -6.93 -4.26 -16.57
C MET A 199 -8.34 -4.70 -17.02
N GLU A 200 -9.38 -3.99 -16.57
CA GLU A 200 -10.77 -4.23 -16.97
C GLU A 200 -10.92 -4.17 -18.50
N LYS A 201 -10.38 -3.11 -19.13
CA LYS A 201 -10.41 -2.96 -20.59
C LYS A 201 -9.70 -4.11 -21.31
N ASN A 202 -8.53 -4.55 -20.84
CA ASN A 202 -7.79 -5.62 -21.48
C ASN A 202 -8.50 -6.97 -21.32
N ALA A 203 -9.13 -7.23 -20.16
CA ALA A 203 -9.93 -8.42 -19.94
C ALA A 203 -11.18 -8.45 -20.81
N LEU A 204 -11.91 -7.33 -20.91
CA LEU A 204 -13.06 -7.20 -21.81
C LEU A 204 -12.65 -7.40 -23.27
N LYS A 205 -11.51 -6.84 -23.69
CA LYS A 205 -10.98 -7.05 -25.04
C LYS A 205 -10.67 -8.52 -25.32
N PHE A 206 -10.10 -9.24 -24.35
CA PHE A 206 -9.89 -10.69 -24.50
C PHE A 206 -11.21 -11.44 -24.71
N ILE A 207 -12.23 -11.11 -23.92
CA ILE A 207 -13.57 -11.73 -24.04
C ILE A 207 -14.18 -11.41 -25.41
N GLU A 208 -14.13 -10.15 -25.85
CA GLU A 208 -14.68 -9.71 -27.13
C GLU A 208 -14.00 -10.41 -28.32
N GLU A 209 -12.66 -10.45 -28.33
CA GLU A 209 -11.92 -11.13 -29.40
C GLU A 209 -12.15 -12.65 -29.36
N SER A 210 -12.33 -13.24 -28.17
CA SER A 210 -12.70 -14.67 -28.05
C SER A 210 -14.08 -14.95 -28.63
N LYS A 211 -15.05 -14.06 -28.41
CA LYS A 211 -16.38 -14.16 -29.02
C LYS A 211 -16.31 -14.05 -30.55
N LYS A 212 -15.59 -13.06 -31.08
CA LYS A 212 -15.44 -12.88 -32.54
C LYS A 212 -14.86 -14.12 -33.24
N VAL A 213 -13.94 -14.85 -32.60
CA VAL A 213 -13.43 -16.10 -33.17
C VAL A 213 -14.48 -17.20 -33.14
N MET A 214 -15.27 -17.27 -32.08
CA MET A 214 -16.40 -18.20 -31.94
C MET A 214 -17.61 -17.83 -32.83
N GLU A 215 -17.60 -16.70 -33.53
CA GLU A 215 -18.64 -16.32 -34.50
C GLU A 215 -18.21 -16.58 -35.95
N GLN A 216 -16.96 -17.03 -36.18
CA GLN A 216 -16.45 -17.30 -37.53
C GLN A 216 -17.04 -18.60 -38.09
N ASN A 217 -17.44 -18.55 -39.36
CA ASN A 217 -17.83 -19.74 -40.12
C ASN A 217 -16.63 -20.69 -40.25
N LEU A 218 -16.87 -21.98 -40.02
CA LEU A 218 -15.88 -23.06 -40.11
C LEU A 218 -15.48 -23.43 -41.55
N GLU A 219 -15.97 -22.72 -42.56
CA GLU A 219 -15.52 -22.88 -43.95
C GLU A 219 -14.06 -22.44 -44.12
N GLU A 220 -13.61 -21.49 -43.30
CA GLU A 220 -12.20 -21.09 -43.20
C GLU A 220 -11.60 -21.50 -41.85
N PRO A 221 -10.27 -21.73 -41.77
CA PRO A 221 -9.61 -21.99 -40.51
C PRO A 221 -9.82 -20.84 -39.51
N LEU A 222 -10.21 -21.17 -38.29
CA LEU A 222 -10.41 -20.21 -37.19
C LEU A 222 -9.13 -19.42 -36.96
N LYS A 223 -9.25 -18.09 -36.98
CA LYS A 223 -8.09 -17.20 -36.84
C LYS A 223 -7.67 -17.08 -35.37
N PRO A 224 -6.37 -17.08 -35.07
CA PRO A 224 -5.89 -16.93 -33.70
C PRO A 224 -6.18 -15.52 -33.17
N ILE A 225 -6.49 -15.44 -31.88
CA ILE A 225 -6.62 -14.19 -31.14
C ILE A 225 -5.25 -13.53 -31.01
N LYS A 226 -5.17 -12.24 -31.30
CA LYS A 226 -3.99 -11.40 -31.06
C LYS A 226 -4.36 -10.24 -30.14
N ILE A 227 -3.96 -10.34 -28.88
CA ILE A 227 -4.16 -9.27 -27.90
C ILE A 227 -2.84 -8.80 -27.28
N GLU A 228 -2.73 -7.50 -27.09
CA GLU A 228 -1.66 -6.88 -26.30
C GLU A 228 -2.17 -6.51 -24.91
N ALA A 229 -2.01 -7.45 -23.99
CA ALA A 229 -2.52 -7.36 -22.63
C ALA A 229 -1.45 -7.73 -21.59
N GLU A 230 -1.83 -7.81 -20.33
CA GLU A 230 -1.02 -8.34 -19.24
C GLU A 230 -0.64 -9.82 -19.49
N GLY A 231 0.44 -10.26 -18.87
CA GLY A 231 1.03 -11.59 -19.09
C GLY A 231 0.03 -12.74 -18.95
N GLU A 232 -0.84 -12.70 -17.94
CA GLU A 232 -1.86 -13.73 -17.70
C GLU A 232 -2.90 -13.79 -18.83
N LEU A 233 -3.29 -12.64 -19.39
CA LEU A 233 -4.23 -12.59 -20.52
C LEU A 233 -3.56 -13.05 -21.83
N ILE A 234 -2.27 -12.73 -22.02
CA ILE A 234 -1.48 -13.27 -23.14
C ILE A 234 -1.37 -14.79 -23.04
N GLU A 235 -1.11 -15.32 -21.84
CA GLU A 235 -1.06 -16.76 -21.60
C GLU A 235 -2.41 -17.43 -21.88
N ALA A 236 -3.52 -16.85 -21.40
CA ALA A 236 -4.87 -17.31 -21.71
C ALA A 236 -5.14 -17.31 -23.23
N SER A 237 -4.74 -16.24 -23.93
CA SER A 237 -4.83 -16.16 -25.39
C SER A 237 -4.01 -17.24 -26.09
N ASN A 238 -2.82 -17.57 -25.59
CA ASN A 238 -1.99 -18.63 -26.17
C ASN A 238 -2.59 -20.02 -25.96
N ILE A 239 -3.18 -20.28 -24.79
CA ILE A 239 -3.89 -21.53 -24.52
C ILE A 239 -5.11 -21.65 -25.45
N PHE A 240 -5.89 -20.57 -25.59
CA PHE A 240 -7.02 -20.54 -26.51
C PHE A 240 -6.58 -20.75 -27.96
N ASN A 241 -5.52 -20.09 -28.41
CA ASN A 241 -4.97 -20.28 -29.77
C ASN A 241 -4.50 -21.71 -30.03
N ARG A 242 -3.92 -22.40 -29.04
CA ARG A 242 -3.58 -23.82 -29.16
C ARG A 242 -4.82 -24.70 -29.32
N PHE A 243 -5.90 -24.37 -28.62
CA PHE A 243 -7.18 -25.07 -28.77
C PHE A 243 -7.79 -24.85 -30.16
N LEU A 244 -7.81 -23.60 -30.66
CA LEU A 244 -8.25 -23.28 -32.02
C LEU A 244 -7.46 -24.05 -33.08
N ASN A 245 -6.13 -24.14 -32.94
CA ASN A 245 -5.31 -24.90 -33.87
C ASN A 245 -5.64 -26.39 -33.89
N LYS A 246 -6.01 -26.98 -32.74
CA LYS A 246 -6.45 -28.39 -32.68
C LYS A 246 -7.81 -28.57 -33.38
N ILE A 247 -8.73 -27.63 -33.23
CA ILE A 247 -10.00 -27.63 -33.96
C ILE A 247 -9.74 -27.54 -35.46
N ASN A 248 -8.92 -26.58 -35.89
CA ASN A 248 -8.57 -26.41 -37.31
C ASN A 248 -7.96 -27.70 -37.90
N SER A 249 -7.03 -28.34 -37.18
CA SER A 249 -6.46 -29.62 -37.60
C SER A 249 -7.52 -30.70 -37.74
N ALA A 250 -8.39 -30.86 -36.72
CA ALA A 250 -9.45 -31.87 -36.75
C ALA A 250 -10.44 -31.67 -37.91
N ILE A 251 -10.76 -30.42 -38.25
CA ILE A 251 -11.63 -30.09 -39.39
C ILE A 251 -10.94 -30.42 -40.72
N ILE A 252 -9.66 -30.07 -40.88
CA ILE A 252 -8.89 -30.39 -42.08
C ILE A 252 -8.80 -31.90 -42.26
N ASP A 253 -8.45 -32.64 -41.20
CA ASP A 253 -8.34 -34.10 -41.23
C ASP A 253 -9.69 -34.76 -41.53
N SER A 254 -10.78 -34.24 -40.94
CA SER A 254 -12.15 -34.71 -41.20
C SER A 254 -12.58 -34.46 -42.66
N ASN A 255 -12.31 -33.28 -43.21
CA ASN A 255 -12.64 -32.97 -44.61
C ASN A 255 -11.85 -33.86 -45.58
N SER A 256 -10.56 -34.09 -45.31
CA SER A 256 -9.73 -35.01 -46.09
C SER A 256 -10.27 -36.44 -46.03
N ALA A 257 -10.64 -36.93 -44.84
CA ALA A 257 -11.23 -38.26 -44.65
C ALA A 257 -12.59 -38.39 -45.36
N LEU A 258 -13.43 -37.35 -45.33
CA LEU A 258 -14.70 -37.30 -46.07
C LEU A 258 -14.49 -37.45 -47.58
N GLU A 259 -13.53 -36.71 -48.14
CA GLU A 259 -13.22 -36.77 -49.56
C GLU A 259 -12.66 -38.14 -49.97
N GLN A 260 -11.71 -38.68 -49.21
CA GLN A 260 -11.17 -40.02 -49.44
C GLN A 260 -12.25 -41.11 -49.32
N SER A 261 -13.11 -41.02 -48.31
CA SER A 261 -14.23 -41.95 -48.13
C SER A 261 -15.20 -41.91 -49.30
N LYS A 262 -15.48 -40.72 -49.84
CA LYS A 262 -16.35 -40.55 -51.01
C LYS A 262 -15.71 -41.17 -52.26
N ASN A 263 -14.43 -40.90 -52.49
CA ASN A 263 -13.69 -41.47 -53.62
C ASN A 263 -13.55 -42.99 -53.54
N ALA A 264 -13.32 -43.54 -52.34
CA ALA A 264 -13.28 -44.98 -52.11
C ALA A 264 -14.66 -45.62 -52.35
N SER A 265 -15.74 -44.96 -51.91
CA SER A 265 -17.11 -45.42 -52.17
C SER A 265 -17.41 -45.53 -53.67
N TYR A 266 -17.04 -44.54 -54.48
CA TYR A 266 -17.25 -44.59 -55.93
C TYR A 266 -16.48 -45.73 -56.59
N LYS A 267 -15.23 -45.98 -56.17
CA LYS A 267 -14.42 -47.08 -56.70
C LYS A 267 -14.98 -48.45 -56.31
N LEU A 268 -15.50 -48.59 -55.09
CA LEU A 268 -16.14 -49.84 -54.66
C LEU A 268 -17.44 -50.11 -55.41
N GLU A 269 -18.21 -49.06 -55.73
CA GLU A 269 -19.41 -49.17 -56.57
C GLU A 269 -19.05 -49.64 -57.98
N GLU A 270 -18.00 -49.06 -58.59
CA GLU A 270 -17.47 -49.49 -59.89
C GLU A 270 -17.03 -50.98 -59.86
N ILE A 271 -16.23 -51.37 -58.86
CA ILE A 271 -15.78 -52.76 -58.67
C ILE A 271 -16.96 -53.72 -58.43
N SER A 272 -17.98 -53.30 -57.68
CA SER A 272 -19.18 -54.11 -57.43
C SER A 272 -19.92 -54.41 -58.73
N ASN A 273 -20.11 -53.39 -59.57
CA ASN A 273 -20.74 -53.57 -60.89
C ASN A 273 -19.89 -54.47 -61.80
N GLU A 274 -18.56 -54.37 -61.76
CA GLU A 274 -17.67 -55.29 -62.49
C GLU A 274 -17.80 -56.74 -62.00
N PHE A 275 -17.92 -56.96 -60.68
CA PHE A 275 -18.16 -58.29 -60.15
C PHE A 275 -19.48 -58.86 -60.66
N ASP A 276 -20.55 -58.08 -60.66
CA ASP A 276 -21.87 -58.46 -61.21
C ASP A 276 -21.77 -58.89 -62.69
N GLU A 277 -21.06 -58.12 -63.52
CA GLU A 277 -20.85 -58.46 -64.93
C GLU A 277 -20.05 -59.76 -65.10
N ILE A 278 -18.93 -59.90 -64.39
CA ILE A 278 -18.06 -61.09 -64.45
C ILE A 278 -18.78 -62.34 -63.94
N ILE A 279 -19.57 -62.23 -62.86
CA ILE A 279 -20.37 -63.33 -62.31
C ILE A 279 -21.40 -63.81 -63.34
N ASN A 280 -22.03 -62.89 -64.07
CA ASN A 280 -22.99 -63.21 -65.13
C ASN A 280 -22.34 -63.90 -66.34
N GLU A 281 -21.10 -63.57 -66.69
CA GLU A 281 -20.36 -64.20 -67.79
C GLU A 281 -19.83 -65.62 -67.47
N ILE A 282 -19.44 -65.89 -66.21
CA ILE A 282 -18.76 -67.14 -65.82
C ILE A 282 -19.76 -68.31 -65.54
N GLN A 283 -20.90 -68.38 -66.24
CA GLN A 283 -21.89 -69.47 -66.09
C GLN A 283 -21.24 -70.87 -65.99
N ASN A 284 -21.23 -71.46 -64.78
CA ASN A 284 -20.79 -72.82 -64.40
C ASN A 284 -19.32 -73.11 -63.95
N LYS A 285 -18.59 -72.21 -63.27
CA LYS A 285 -17.42 -72.62 -62.43
C LYS A 285 -17.66 -72.35 -60.93
N SER A 286 -18.11 -73.37 -60.20
CA SER A 286 -18.72 -73.23 -58.86
C SER A 286 -17.86 -72.61 -57.75
N GLU A 287 -16.52 -72.62 -57.89
CA GLU A 287 -15.61 -72.15 -56.84
C GLU A 287 -15.18 -70.70 -57.04
N ILE A 288 -14.93 -70.29 -58.30
CA ILE A 288 -14.57 -68.92 -58.67
C ILE A 288 -15.77 -67.99 -58.50
N SER A 289 -16.97 -68.41 -58.93
CA SER A 289 -18.19 -67.60 -58.73
C SER A 289 -18.50 -67.38 -57.24
N LYS A 290 -18.31 -68.39 -56.39
CA LYS A 290 -18.47 -68.24 -54.92
C LYS A 290 -17.48 -67.25 -54.31
N GLN A 291 -16.22 -67.24 -54.76
CA GLN A 291 -15.24 -66.26 -54.30
C GLN A 291 -15.56 -64.84 -54.78
N LEU A 292 -16.03 -64.68 -56.03
CA LEU A 292 -16.45 -63.39 -56.57
C LEU A 292 -17.67 -62.83 -55.84
N ASN A 293 -18.73 -63.62 -55.66
CA ASN A 293 -19.90 -63.23 -54.85
C ASN A 293 -19.48 -62.79 -53.44
N ARG A 294 -18.57 -63.52 -52.79
CA ARG A 294 -18.06 -63.14 -51.46
C ARG A 294 -17.25 -61.84 -51.49
N SER A 295 -16.55 -61.56 -52.59
CA SER A 295 -15.76 -60.33 -52.74
C SER A 295 -16.66 -59.13 -53.00
N GLU A 296 -17.72 -59.32 -53.79
CA GLU A 296 -18.79 -58.37 -54.02
C GLU A 296 -19.54 -58.02 -52.73
N ASP A 297 -19.97 -59.02 -51.95
CA ASP A 297 -20.59 -58.83 -50.63
C ASP A 297 -19.70 -57.97 -49.71
N ILE A 298 -18.39 -58.23 -49.72
CA ILE A 298 -17.42 -57.45 -48.93
C ILE A 298 -17.29 -56.02 -49.49
N ALA A 299 -17.30 -55.83 -50.80
CA ALA A 299 -17.23 -54.51 -51.43
C ALA A 299 -18.47 -53.67 -51.08
N ILE A 300 -19.68 -54.25 -51.17
CA ILE A 300 -20.95 -53.63 -50.78
C ILE A 300 -20.93 -53.28 -49.29
N GLN A 301 -20.57 -54.23 -48.42
CA GLN A 301 -20.48 -53.98 -46.97
C GLN A 301 -19.48 -52.87 -46.64
N THR A 302 -18.33 -52.84 -47.33
CA THR A 302 -17.31 -51.80 -47.13
C THR A 302 -17.82 -50.44 -47.61
N GLN A 303 -18.53 -50.39 -48.73
CA GLN A 303 -19.19 -49.18 -49.23
C GLN A 303 -20.21 -48.64 -48.22
N GLU A 304 -21.07 -49.50 -47.68
CA GLU A 304 -22.04 -49.11 -46.63
C GLU A 304 -21.35 -48.56 -45.38
N GLN A 305 -20.26 -49.21 -44.93
CA GLN A 305 -19.48 -48.75 -43.79
C GLN A 305 -18.80 -47.41 -44.02
N LEU A 306 -18.28 -47.15 -45.24
CA LEU A 306 -17.73 -45.87 -45.63
C LEU A 306 -18.80 -44.78 -45.67
N LEU A 307 -19.98 -45.09 -46.20
CA LEU A 307 -21.11 -44.16 -46.21
C LEU A 307 -21.52 -43.77 -44.78
N HIS A 308 -21.60 -44.74 -43.87
CA HIS A 308 -21.89 -44.51 -42.47
C HIS A 308 -20.78 -43.68 -41.77
N SER A 309 -19.52 -43.96 -42.06
CA SER A 309 -18.38 -43.20 -41.52
C SER A 309 -18.37 -41.76 -42.00
N SER A 310 -18.66 -41.54 -43.29
CA SER A 310 -18.82 -40.21 -43.89
C SER A 310 -19.95 -39.43 -43.22
N LYS A 311 -21.10 -40.08 -42.98
CA LYS A 311 -22.20 -39.48 -42.22
C LYS A 311 -21.78 -39.05 -40.82
N ARG A 312 -21.05 -39.91 -40.08
CA ARG A 312 -20.55 -39.57 -38.73
C ARG A 312 -19.52 -38.44 -38.72
N LEU A 313 -18.63 -38.38 -39.71
CA LEU A 313 -17.67 -37.27 -39.86
C LEU A 313 -18.40 -35.95 -40.15
N ASN A 314 -19.47 -36.00 -40.95
CA ASN A 314 -20.31 -34.83 -41.21
C ASN A 314 -21.10 -34.42 -39.96
N GLU A 315 -21.59 -35.37 -39.16
CA GLU A 315 -22.21 -35.09 -37.86
C GLU A 315 -21.21 -34.45 -36.89
N LEU A 316 -19.96 -34.94 -36.81
CA LEU A 316 -18.90 -34.34 -36.01
C LEU A 316 -18.61 -32.91 -36.45
N LYS A 317 -18.49 -32.66 -37.76
CA LYS A 317 -18.36 -31.31 -38.32
C LYS A 317 -19.50 -30.41 -37.86
N ASN A 318 -20.75 -30.87 -37.98
CA ASN A 318 -21.93 -30.12 -37.56
C ASN A 318 -21.96 -29.87 -36.03
N GLU A 319 -21.49 -30.81 -35.20
CA GLU A 319 -21.39 -30.60 -33.75
C GLU A 319 -20.28 -29.59 -33.39
N LEU A 320 -19.16 -29.58 -34.12
CA LEU A 320 -18.13 -28.55 -33.98
C LEU A 320 -18.67 -27.17 -34.38
N GLU A 321 -19.49 -27.08 -35.45
CA GLU A 321 -20.23 -25.87 -35.83
C GLU A 321 -21.23 -25.43 -34.76
N LYS A 322 -21.92 -26.37 -34.11
CA LYS A 322 -22.86 -26.06 -33.03
C LYS A 322 -22.16 -25.58 -31.75
N ILE A 323 -21.00 -26.12 -31.38
CA ILE A 323 -20.22 -25.65 -30.22
C ILE A 323 -19.86 -24.17 -30.37
N ILE A 324 -19.60 -23.76 -31.61
CA ILE A 324 -19.34 -22.38 -32.01
C ILE A 324 -20.62 -21.53 -31.87
N LEU A 325 -21.75 -21.99 -32.44
CA LEU A 325 -23.05 -21.30 -32.36
C LEU A 325 -23.67 -21.25 -30.95
N PHE A 326 -23.39 -22.21 -30.05
CA PHE A 326 -23.94 -22.21 -28.69
C PHE A 326 -23.38 -21.08 -27.82
N ALA A 327 -22.25 -20.49 -28.22
CA ALA A 327 -21.71 -19.28 -27.61
C ALA A 327 -22.57 -18.03 -27.91
N GLU A 328 -23.34 -18.01 -29.00
CA GLU A 328 -24.24 -16.90 -29.38
C GLU A 328 -25.53 -16.88 -28.55
N LYS A 329 -26.09 -18.03 -28.19
CA LYS A 329 -27.44 -18.13 -27.60
C LYS A 329 -27.54 -17.91 -26.08
N LYS A 330 -26.42 -17.66 -25.39
CA LYS A 330 -26.39 -17.44 -23.93
C LYS A 330 -26.00 -16.02 -23.51
N SER A 331 -25.99 -15.04 -24.43
CA SER A 331 -25.89 -13.61 -24.07
C SER A 331 -27.26 -12.97 -23.88
#